data_AF-A0A7C3N9R4-F1
#
_entry.id   AF-A0A7C3N9R4-F1
#
_cell.length_a   1.000
_cell.length_b   1.000
_cell.length_c   1.000
_cell.angle_alpha   90.00
_cell.angle_beta   90.00
_cell.angle_gamma   90.00
#
_symmetry.space_group_name_H-M   'P 1'
#
loop_
_entity.id
_entity.type
_entity.pdbx_description
1 polymer ?
#
loop_
_entity_poly.entity_id
_entity_poly.type
_entity_poly.pdbx_seq_one_letter_code
_entity_poly.pdbx_strand_id
1 'polypeptide(L)'
;MMRRLLSLTTFVAVLGLILLGLSSGNVLADGTETLGDPSIPIASGTGVVAAGTGLAAQPGVININVPAGATVKQVLLYWSGAVTSNSPSDDTISVNGTEITGTLIGGPAFFFSAFGKEWFYSNYRADITGLGLVGSGANSLTVEGMSNLDSDGHGENNGAGVLVILDDGSDAAAIQVKDGLDLAFAGFSEPRKTTVPQTFTFPSSSSDRTATLPIFASSVGANRPNTIVLSTDAGDIPDV
;
A
#
# COMPACT_ATOMS: atom_id res chain seq x y z
N MET A 1 46.14 -55.24 17.97
CA MET A 1 45.55 -54.29 18.94
C MET A 1 45.09 -53.06 18.16
N MET A 2 43.77 -52.90 18.03
CA MET A 2 43.13 -51.79 17.30
C MET A 2 43.53 -50.42 17.85
N ARG A 3 43.79 -49.46 16.97
CA ARG A 3 43.28 -48.09 17.13
C ARG A 3 43.06 -47.45 15.75
N ARG A 4 41.78 -47.20 15.47
CA ARG A 4 41.24 -46.49 14.31
C ARG A 4 41.78 -45.05 14.31
N LEU A 5 42.40 -44.59 13.22
CA LEU A 5 42.45 -43.16 12.93
C LEU A 5 41.22 -42.82 12.10
N LEU A 6 40.37 -41.95 12.66
CA LEU A 6 39.21 -41.41 11.99
C LEU A 6 39.62 -40.54 10.79
N SER A 7 38.75 -40.62 9.80
CA SER A 7 38.81 -39.99 8.49
C SER A 7 39.03 -38.47 8.53
N LEU A 8 40.01 -38.07 7.73
CA LEU A 8 40.28 -36.72 7.23
C LEU A 8 39.28 -36.42 6.11
N THR A 9 38.11 -35.86 6.42
CA THR A 9 37.26 -35.13 5.46
C THR A 9 36.03 -34.59 6.20
N THR A 10 35.58 -33.38 5.83
CA THR A 10 34.35 -32.72 6.32
C THR A 10 34.46 -31.87 7.60
N PHE A 11 35.38 -30.89 7.65
CA PHE A 11 35.32 -29.83 8.69
C PHE A 11 35.78 -28.44 8.21
N VAL A 12 35.67 -28.13 6.91
CA VAL A 12 36.06 -26.81 6.36
C VAL A 12 34.94 -26.12 5.56
N ALA A 13 33.79 -26.76 5.34
CA ALA A 13 32.72 -26.21 4.51
C ALA A 13 31.51 -25.62 5.28
N VAL A 14 31.58 -25.46 6.60
CA VAL A 14 30.43 -24.95 7.41
C VAL A 14 30.69 -23.57 8.05
N LEU A 15 31.93 -23.05 8.00
CA LEU A 15 32.24 -21.72 8.56
C LEU A 15 32.21 -20.58 7.53
N GLY A 16 32.06 -20.88 6.24
CA GLY A 16 32.04 -19.90 5.14
C GLY A 16 30.65 -19.40 4.73
N LEU A 17 29.57 -19.96 5.29
CA LEU A 17 28.18 -19.62 4.92
C LEU A 17 27.37 -18.93 6.03
N ILE A 18 28.03 -18.41 7.07
CA ILE A 18 27.35 -17.74 8.21
C ILE A 18 27.66 -16.23 8.28
N LEU A 19 28.37 -15.65 7.30
CA LEU A 19 28.70 -14.21 7.28
C LEU A 19 28.02 -13.37 6.18
N LEU A 20 26.94 -13.86 5.58
CA LEU A 20 26.04 -13.06 4.72
C LEU A 20 24.73 -12.69 5.43
N GLY A 21 24.69 -12.88 6.75
CA GLY A 21 23.60 -12.43 7.60
C GLY A 21 23.72 -10.94 7.91
N LEU A 22 22.93 -10.15 7.18
CA LEU A 22 22.21 -9.00 7.73
C LEU A 22 23.08 -7.83 8.22
N SER A 23 23.70 -7.10 7.29
CA SER A 23 23.62 -5.64 7.41
C SER A 23 22.26 -5.21 6.89
N SER A 24 21.20 -5.42 7.67
CA SER A 24 20.03 -4.55 7.59
C SER A 24 20.51 -3.19 8.07
N GLY A 25 21.09 -2.41 7.14
CA GLY A 25 21.30 -1.00 7.39
C GLY A 25 19.95 -0.44 7.85
N ASN A 26 19.95 0.39 8.88
CA ASN A 26 18.79 1.22 9.14
C ASN A 26 18.59 2.06 7.87
N VAL A 27 17.67 1.63 7.01
CA VAL A 27 17.22 2.46 5.91
C VAL A 27 16.50 3.60 6.62
N LEU A 28 17.14 4.77 6.63
CA LEU A 28 16.55 5.95 7.20
C LEU A 28 15.30 6.29 6.38
N ALA A 29 14.27 6.71 7.09
CA ALA A 29 13.10 7.41 6.59
C ALA A 29 13.55 8.73 5.92
N ASP A 30 14.06 8.69 4.70
CA ASP A 30 14.70 9.85 4.04
C ASP A 30 13.77 10.59 3.08
N GLY A 31 12.51 10.16 2.95
CA GLY A 31 11.52 10.79 2.07
C GLY A 31 11.68 10.36 0.61
N THR A 32 12.41 9.27 0.33
CA THR A 32 12.54 8.68 -1.02
C THR A 32 11.55 7.54 -1.26
N GLU A 33 10.62 7.31 -0.33
CA GLU A 33 9.59 6.30 -0.48
C GLU A 33 8.75 6.59 -1.73
N THR A 34 8.48 5.52 -2.49
CA THR A 34 7.72 5.56 -3.73
C THR A 34 6.71 4.43 -3.76
N LEU A 35 5.76 4.50 -4.69
CA LEU A 35 4.89 3.36 -4.97
C LEU A 35 5.66 2.31 -5.79
N GLY A 36 5.43 1.05 -5.48
CA GLY A 36 6.05 -0.10 -6.14
C GLY A 36 5.06 -1.21 -6.43
N ASP A 37 5.54 -2.31 -6.99
CA ASP A 37 4.71 -3.50 -7.18
C ASP A 37 4.37 -4.13 -5.82
N PRO A 38 3.11 -4.57 -5.60
CA PRO A 38 2.72 -5.26 -4.38
C PRO A 38 3.56 -6.51 -4.14
N SER A 39 3.93 -6.73 -2.87
CA SER A 39 4.61 -7.95 -2.43
C SER A 39 3.71 -9.20 -2.36
N ILE A 40 2.46 -9.09 -2.83
CA ILE A 40 1.50 -10.20 -2.92
C ILE A 40 1.03 -10.39 -4.37
N PRO A 41 0.61 -11.61 -4.76
CA PRO A 41 -0.05 -11.81 -6.02
C PRO A 41 -1.34 -10.99 -6.11
N ILE A 42 -1.54 -10.36 -7.27
CA ILE A 42 -2.77 -9.65 -7.61
C ILE A 42 -3.65 -10.60 -8.44
N ALA A 43 -4.89 -10.81 -7.99
CA ALA A 43 -5.81 -11.71 -8.66
C ALA A 43 -6.16 -11.20 -10.07
N SER A 44 -6.35 -12.12 -11.01
CA SER A 44 -6.98 -11.81 -12.28
C SER A 44 -8.47 -11.50 -12.09
N GLY A 45 -8.99 -10.57 -12.88
CA GLY A 45 -10.40 -10.22 -12.90
C GLY A 45 -10.77 -9.48 -14.18
N THR A 46 -12.01 -9.01 -14.24
CA THR A 46 -12.54 -8.21 -15.34
C THR A 46 -12.55 -6.71 -15.02
N GLY A 47 -12.30 -6.35 -13.75
CA GLY A 47 -12.17 -4.96 -13.35
C GLY A 47 -11.88 -4.79 -11.87
N VAL A 48 -11.93 -3.53 -11.43
CA VAL A 48 -11.76 -3.15 -10.03
C VAL A 48 -12.82 -2.14 -9.60
N VAL A 49 -13.18 -2.16 -8.32
CA VAL A 49 -13.89 -1.06 -7.66
C VAL A 49 -13.13 -0.68 -6.40
N ALA A 50 -13.15 0.61 -6.05
CA ALA A 50 -12.44 1.10 -4.88
C ALA A 50 -13.28 2.14 -4.13
N ALA A 51 -13.09 2.20 -2.82
CA ALA A 51 -13.70 3.20 -1.96
C ALA A 51 -12.81 3.47 -0.75
N GLY A 52 -13.01 4.58 -0.05
CA GLY A 52 -12.26 4.90 1.16
C GLY A 52 -12.96 5.91 2.05
N THR A 53 -12.39 6.12 3.22
CA THR A 53 -12.91 7.03 4.24
C THR A 53 -11.76 7.63 5.05
N GLY A 54 -11.94 8.86 5.52
CA GLY A 54 -11.02 9.49 6.46
C GLY A 54 -11.25 8.95 7.87
N LEU A 55 -10.18 8.86 8.68
CA LEU A 55 -10.24 8.33 10.04
C LEU A 55 -9.79 9.33 11.11
N ALA A 56 -9.74 10.63 10.76
CA ALA A 56 -9.51 11.69 11.74
C ALA A 56 -10.57 11.68 12.86
N ALA A 57 -11.81 11.32 12.51
CA ALA A 57 -12.84 10.90 13.45
C ALA A 57 -13.16 9.42 13.19
N GLN A 58 -13.32 8.65 14.26
CA GLN A 58 -13.64 7.22 14.20
C GLN A 58 -14.92 6.91 14.97
N PRO A 59 -15.68 5.86 14.57
CA PRO A 59 -15.43 5.00 13.40
C PRO A 59 -15.66 5.72 12.07
N GLY A 60 -14.95 5.30 11.03
CA GLY A 60 -15.20 5.68 9.64
C GLY A 60 -15.99 4.59 8.91
N VAL A 61 -16.78 4.96 7.90
CA VAL A 61 -17.53 4.00 7.08
C VAL A 61 -17.02 4.04 5.65
N ILE A 62 -16.64 2.89 5.10
CA ILE A 62 -16.34 2.69 3.69
C ILE A 62 -17.58 2.06 3.04
N ASN A 63 -18.24 2.81 2.16
CA ASN A 63 -19.34 2.30 1.36
C ASN A 63 -18.80 1.92 -0.03
N ILE A 64 -18.96 0.65 -0.41
CA ILE A 64 -18.44 0.13 -1.68
C ILE A 64 -19.52 -0.68 -2.39
N ASN A 65 -19.70 -0.40 -3.67
CA ASN A 65 -20.69 -1.08 -4.50
C ASN A 65 -19.98 -1.92 -5.56
N VAL A 66 -20.02 -3.24 -5.38
CA VAL A 66 -19.57 -4.21 -6.38
C VAL A 66 -20.73 -4.45 -7.34
N PRO A 67 -20.54 -4.48 -8.67
CA PRO A 67 -21.61 -4.78 -9.61
C PRO A 67 -22.40 -6.03 -9.21
N ALA A 68 -23.74 -5.95 -9.29
CA ALA A 68 -24.59 -7.07 -8.92
C ALA A 68 -24.30 -8.27 -9.83
N GLY A 69 -24.15 -9.46 -9.24
CA GLY A 69 -23.80 -10.69 -9.96
C GLY A 69 -22.30 -10.87 -10.24
N ALA A 70 -21.45 -9.86 -10.00
CA ALA A 70 -20.01 -10.04 -10.09
C ALA A 70 -19.46 -10.87 -8.91
N THR A 71 -18.46 -11.69 -9.19
CA THR A 71 -17.72 -12.45 -8.19
C THR A 71 -16.56 -11.62 -7.65
N VAL A 72 -16.43 -11.53 -6.33
CA VAL A 72 -15.27 -10.92 -5.68
C VAL A 72 -14.09 -11.90 -5.76
N LYS A 73 -12.98 -11.45 -6.35
CA LYS A 73 -11.75 -12.26 -6.55
C LYS A 73 -10.68 -11.93 -5.53
N GLN A 74 -10.57 -10.67 -5.15
CA GLN A 74 -9.64 -10.21 -4.11
C GLN A 74 -10.15 -8.92 -3.48
N VAL A 75 -9.91 -8.73 -2.18
CA VAL A 75 -10.23 -7.53 -1.41
C VAL A 75 -8.99 -7.10 -0.65
N LEU A 76 -8.43 -5.97 -1.04
CA LEU A 76 -7.25 -5.38 -0.41
C LEU A 76 -7.67 -4.16 0.40
N LEU A 77 -7.40 -4.22 1.70
CA LEU A 77 -7.58 -3.12 2.64
C LEU A 77 -6.27 -2.35 2.78
N TYR A 78 -6.34 -1.04 2.73
CA TYR A 78 -5.23 -0.11 2.89
C TYR A 78 -5.55 0.89 4.01
N TRP A 79 -4.55 1.29 4.78
CA TRP A 79 -4.68 2.42 5.69
C TRP A 79 -3.37 3.14 5.91
N SER A 80 -3.50 4.38 6.37
CA SER A 80 -2.40 5.33 6.52
C SER A 80 -2.55 6.10 7.83
N GLY A 81 -1.41 6.35 8.47
CA GLY A 81 -1.34 7.10 9.71
C GLY A 81 0.04 7.67 9.95
N ALA A 82 0.13 8.62 10.89
CA ALA A 82 1.39 9.23 11.29
C ALA A 82 1.59 9.24 12.80
N VAL A 83 2.84 9.16 13.21
CA VAL A 83 3.28 9.27 14.61
C VAL A 83 4.43 10.26 14.71
N THR A 84 4.72 10.76 15.91
CA THR A 84 5.84 11.69 16.13
C THR A 84 7.15 11.05 16.60
N SER A 85 7.23 9.72 16.48
CA SER A 85 8.44 8.94 16.69
C SER A 85 8.89 8.35 15.35
N ASN A 86 10.20 8.14 15.18
CA ASN A 86 10.74 7.47 14.00
C ASN A 86 10.50 5.95 14.07
N SER A 87 9.23 5.56 14.04
CA SER A 87 8.75 4.19 14.06
C SER A 87 7.49 4.10 13.20
N PRO A 88 7.17 2.90 12.67
CA PRO A 88 5.89 2.69 12.02
C PRO A 88 4.72 3.07 12.92
N SER A 89 3.62 3.53 12.32
CA SER A 89 2.37 3.83 13.02
C SER A 89 1.57 2.54 13.32
N ASP A 90 0.31 2.64 13.76
CA ASP A 90 -0.51 1.48 14.15
C ASP A 90 -0.77 0.52 12.96
N ASP A 91 -0.27 -0.70 13.10
CA ASP A 91 -0.40 -1.75 12.09
C ASP A 91 -1.65 -2.62 12.27
N THR A 92 -2.52 -2.27 13.24
CA THR A 92 -3.71 -3.06 13.55
C THR A 92 -4.94 -2.15 13.63
N ILE A 93 -6.01 -2.54 12.93
CA ILE A 93 -7.31 -1.85 12.96
C ILE A 93 -8.45 -2.84 13.07
N SER A 94 -9.66 -2.38 13.36
CA SER A 94 -10.88 -3.19 13.38
C SER A 94 -11.73 -2.89 12.15
N VAL A 95 -12.22 -3.93 11.46
CA VAL A 95 -13.19 -3.84 10.37
C VAL A 95 -14.41 -4.67 10.71
N ASN A 96 -15.57 -4.02 10.88
CA ASN A 96 -16.81 -4.63 11.35
C ASN A 96 -16.60 -5.44 12.65
N GLY A 97 -15.74 -4.95 13.55
CA GLY A 97 -15.41 -5.61 14.81
C GLY A 97 -14.37 -6.75 14.70
N THR A 98 -13.86 -7.04 13.49
CA THR A 98 -12.79 -8.02 13.29
C THR A 98 -11.44 -7.30 13.27
N GLU A 99 -10.52 -7.71 14.13
CA GLU A 99 -9.15 -7.19 14.17
C GLU A 99 -8.37 -7.64 12.93
N ILE A 100 -7.70 -6.68 12.28
CA ILE A 100 -6.92 -6.85 11.05
C ILE A 100 -5.54 -6.25 11.29
N THR A 101 -4.50 -7.08 11.18
CA THR A 101 -3.11 -6.62 11.17
C THR A 101 -2.60 -6.50 9.74
N GLY A 102 -1.95 -5.40 9.42
CA GLY A 102 -1.45 -5.06 8.09
C GLY A 102 0.03 -5.33 7.92
N THR A 103 0.41 -5.61 6.68
CA THR A 103 1.82 -5.56 6.27
C THR A 103 2.19 -4.10 5.99
N LEU A 104 3.27 -3.61 6.60
CA LEU A 104 3.86 -2.32 6.27
C LEU A 104 4.32 -2.33 4.80
N ILE A 105 3.73 -1.45 3.99
CA ILE A 105 4.05 -1.33 2.55
C ILE A 105 4.82 -0.04 2.23
N GLY A 106 4.87 0.92 3.16
CA GLY A 106 5.69 2.11 3.03
C GLY A 106 5.87 2.86 4.34
N GLY A 107 7.01 3.53 4.47
CA GLY A 107 7.44 4.21 5.69
C GLY A 107 8.01 3.27 6.77
N PRO A 108 8.18 3.75 8.02
CA PRO A 108 7.96 5.13 8.46
C PRO A 108 8.81 6.11 7.65
N ALA A 109 8.21 7.20 7.18
CA ALA A 109 8.85 8.20 6.34
C ALA A 109 8.74 9.58 7.00
N PHE A 110 9.86 10.27 7.23
CA PHE A 110 9.84 11.62 7.77
C PHE A 110 9.14 12.57 6.79
N PHE A 111 8.13 13.31 7.28
CA PHE A 111 7.39 14.24 6.44
C PHE A 111 7.59 15.70 6.82
N PHE A 112 7.52 16.08 8.10
CA PHE A 112 7.76 17.46 8.53
C PHE A 112 8.06 17.57 10.02
N SER A 113 8.56 18.74 10.44
CA SER A 113 8.68 19.09 11.85
C SER A 113 7.68 20.18 12.21
N ALA A 114 6.90 19.98 13.26
CA ALA A 114 6.00 20.99 13.82
C ALA A 114 5.90 20.82 15.34
N PHE A 115 5.72 21.95 16.04
CA PHE A 115 5.57 21.95 17.50
C PHE A 115 6.70 21.23 18.25
N GLY A 116 7.93 21.29 17.72
CA GLY A 116 9.10 20.63 18.31
C GLY A 116 9.16 19.12 18.09
N LYS A 117 8.29 18.56 17.24
CA LYS A 117 8.25 17.14 16.92
C LYS A 117 8.44 16.89 15.43
N GLU A 118 9.02 15.74 15.09
CA GLU A 118 9.12 15.23 13.72
C GLU A 118 7.97 14.25 13.47
N TRP A 119 7.36 14.32 12.30
CA TRP A 119 6.21 13.50 11.92
C TRP A 119 6.62 12.45 10.90
N PHE A 120 6.26 11.20 11.18
CA PHE A 120 6.58 10.03 10.36
C PHE A 120 5.30 9.33 9.93
N TYR A 121 5.15 9.10 8.63
CA TYR A 121 3.95 8.45 8.05
C TYR A 121 4.25 7.01 7.68
N SER A 122 3.25 6.15 7.80
CA SER A 122 3.31 4.75 7.38
C SER A 122 2.02 4.33 6.68
N ASN A 123 2.17 3.44 5.71
CA ASN A 123 1.06 2.82 4.98
C ASN A 123 1.08 1.31 5.15
N TYR A 124 -0.10 0.74 5.27
CA TYR A 124 -0.31 -0.69 5.49
C TYR A 124 -1.26 -1.28 4.46
N ARG A 125 -1.12 -2.58 4.22
CA ARG A 125 -2.03 -3.38 3.40
C ARG A 125 -2.38 -4.70 4.10
N ALA A 126 -3.64 -5.10 4.00
CA ALA A 126 -4.09 -6.45 4.33
C ALA A 126 -4.93 -7.04 3.19
N ASP A 127 -4.75 -8.33 2.90
CA ASP A 127 -5.68 -9.09 2.05
C ASP A 127 -6.79 -9.66 2.95
N ILE A 128 -7.99 -9.10 2.82
CA ILE A 128 -9.16 -9.47 3.63
C ILE A 128 -10.16 -10.33 2.86
N THR A 129 -9.76 -10.87 1.70
CA THR A 129 -10.64 -11.67 0.82
C THR A 129 -11.28 -12.83 1.57
N GLY A 130 -10.50 -13.53 2.40
CA GLY A 130 -10.95 -14.69 3.15
C GLY A 130 -12.00 -14.40 4.24
N LEU A 131 -12.22 -13.13 4.57
CA LEU A 131 -13.19 -12.74 5.61
C LEU A 131 -14.63 -12.63 5.08
N GLY A 132 -14.81 -12.58 3.75
CA GLY A 132 -16.15 -12.50 3.15
C GLY A 132 -16.92 -11.22 3.51
N LEU A 133 -16.23 -10.16 3.93
CA LEU A 133 -16.83 -8.88 4.32
C LEU A 133 -17.37 -8.07 3.14
N VAL A 134 -16.93 -8.40 1.92
CA VAL A 134 -17.36 -7.76 0.68
C VAL A 134 -17.86 -8.83 -0.28
N GLY A 135 -19.10 -8.67 -0.74
CA GLY A 135 -19.73 -9.50 -1.78
C GLY A 135 -20.28 -8.67 -2.93
N SER A 136 -21.04 -9.29 -3.82
CA SER A 136 -21.74 -8.59 -4.91
C SER A 136 -22.77 -7.60 -4.35
N GLY A 137 -22.91 -6.43 -5.00
CA GLY A 137 -23.85 -5.38 -4.59
C GLY A 137 -23.25 -4.38 -3.60
N ALA A 138 -24.13 -3.75 -2.82
CA ALA A 138 -23.74 -2.74 -1.85
C ALA A 138 -23.18 -3.37 -0.57
N ASN A 139 -22.02 -2.91 -0.15
CA ASN A 139 -21.36 -3.32 1.10
C ASN A 139 -21.01 -2.07 1.92
N SER A 140 -20.98 -2.23 3.23
CA SER A 140 -20.57 -1.18 4.17
C SER A 140 -19.62 -1.78 5.19
N LEU A 141 -18.44 -1.16 5.31
CA LEU A 141 -17.39 -1.57 6.24
C LEU A 141 -17.19 -0.45 7.25
N THR A 142 -17.43 -0.75 8.52
CA THR A 142 -17.10 0.13 9.64
C THR A 142 -15.64 -0.12 10.01
N VAL A 143 -14.82 0.93 9.93
CA VAL A 143 -13.39 0.87 10.21
C VAL A 143 -13.08 1.73 11.43
N GLU A 144 -12.40 1.15 12.40
CA GLU A 144 -12.06 1.81 13.66
C GLU A 144 -10.79 1.21 14.28
N GLY A 145 -10.48 1.62 15.51
CA GLY A 145 -9.37 1.05 16.28
C GLY A 145 -8.00 1.59 15.89
N MET A 146 -7.91 2.47 14.89
CA MET A 146 -6.65 3.10 14.52
C MET A 146 -6.20 4.01 15.66
N SER A 147 -5.09 3.64 16.29
CA SER A 147 -4.56 4.29 17.48
C SER A 147 -3.14 4.82 17.20
N ASN A 148 -3.00 5.65 16.16
CA ASN A 148 -1.75 6.33 15.86
C ASN A 148 -1.45 7.41 16.90
N LEU A 149 -1.09 7.00 18.10
CA LEU A 149 -0.66 7.86 19.19
C LEU A 149 0.72 7.35 19.60
N ASP A 150 1.71 8.22 19.56
CA ASP A 150 2.97 7.94 20.22
C ASP A 150 2.80 7.97 21.76
N SER A 151 3.88 7.70 22.49
CA SER A 151 3.88 7.67 23.96
C SER A 151 3.43 8.99 24.61
N ASP A 152 3.46 10.09 23.86
CA ASP A 152 3.11 11.43 24.32
C ASP A 152 1.69 11.83 23.88
N GLY A 153 0.93 10.92 23.26
CA GLY A 153 -0.43 11.15 22.80
C GLY A 153 -0.54 11.94 21.50
N HIS A 154 0.52 11.96 20.69
CA HIS A 154 0.54 12.65 19.40
C HIS A 154 0.56 11.66 18.23
N GLY A 155 -0.26 11.95 17.24
CA GLY A 155 -0.25 11.30 15.93
C GLY A 155 -1.50 11.63 15.14
N GLU A 156 -1.61 11.05 13.95
CA GLU A 156 -2.70 11.30 13.02
C GLU A 156 -3.26 9.98 12.48
N ASN A 157 -4.58 9.85 12.58
CA ASN A 157 -5.33 8.84 11.86
C ASN A 157 -5.76 9.45 10.52
N ASN A 158 -5.16 9.03 9.42
CA ASN A 158 -5.46 9.65 8.14
C ASN A 158 -6.70 9.03 7.49
N GLY A 159 -6.66 7.74 7.17
CA GLY A 159 -7.79 7.09 6.50
C GLY A 159 -7.53 5.65 6.12
N ALA A 160 -8.59 5.01 5.60
CA ALA A 160 -8.56 3.65 5.09
C ALA A 160 -9.28 3.57 3.73
N GLY A 161 -8.84 2.65 2.88
CA GLY A 161 -9.40 2.39 1.56
C GLY A 161 -9.48 0.89 1.28
N VAL A 162 -10.42 0.49 0.45
CA VAL A 162 -10.58 -0.89 -0.02
C VAL A 162 -10.57 -0.92 -1.54
N LEU A 163 -9.72 -1.76 -2.11
CA LEU A 163 -9.70 -2.12 -3.52
C LEU A 163 -10.25 -3.53 -3.67
N VAL A 164 -11.26 -3.69 -4.52
CA VAL A 164 -11.88 -4.98 -4.83
C VAL A 164 -11.57 -5.31 -6.28
N ILE A 165 -10.98 -6.48 -6.50
CA ILE A 165 -10.84 -7.10 -7.81
C ILE A 165 -12.04 -8.01 -8.01
N LEU A 166 -12.72 -7.84 -9.15
CA LEU A 166 -13.97 -8.54 -9.44
C LEU A 166 -13.93 -9.23 -10.79
N ASP A 167 -14.88 -10.14 -10.98
CA ASP A 167 -15.13 -10.87 -12.22
C ASP A 167 -16.64 -10.85 -12.48
N ASP A 168 -17.06 -10.08 -13.48
CA ASP A 168 -18.44 -9.93 -13.91
C ASP A 168 -18.80 -10.78 -15.15
N GLY A 169 -17.88 -11.67 -15.56
CA GLY A 169 -18.06 -12.54 -16.73
C GLY A 169 -17.73 -11.88 -18.08
N SER A 170 -17.26 -10.63 -18.09
CA SER A 170 -16.68 -10.01 -19.29
C SER A 170 -15.23 -10.47 -19.54
N ASP A 171 -14.57 -9.91 -20.56
CA ASP A 171 -13.19 -10.24 -20.86
C ASP A 171 -12.24 -9.80 -19.73
N ALA A 172 -11.19 -10.59 -19.50
CA ALA A 172 -10.20 -10.28 -18.47
C ALA A 172 -9.53 -8.92 -18.72
N ALA A 173 -9.44 -8.11 -17.67
CA ALA A 173 -8.74 -6.83 -17.69
C ALA A 173 -7.27 -6.99 -17.33
N ALA A 174 -6.43 -6.11 -17.88
CA ALA A 174 -5.06 -5.94 -17.41
C ALA A 174 -5.08 -5.13 -16.10
N ILE A 175 -5.03 -5.83 -14.96
CA ILE A 175 -5.04 -5.22 -13.64
C ILE A 175 -3.60 -5.09 -13.14
N GLN A 176 -3.22 -3.87 -12.80
CA GLN A 176 -1.93 -3.53 -12.18
C GLN A 176 -2.22 -2.68 -10.95
N VAL A 177 -1.46 -2.91 -9.89
CA VAL A 177 -1.53 -2.14 -8.64
C VAL A 177 -0.14 -1.61 -8.36
N LYS A 178 -0.07 -0.37 -7.90
CA LYS A 178 1.13 0.22 -7.32
C LYS A 178 0.79 0.64 -5.90
N ASP A 179 1.50 0.12 -4.92
CA ASP A 179 1.28 0.49 -3.52
C ASP A 179 2.60 0.76 -2.79
N GLY A 180 2.48 1.44 -1.65
CA GLY A 180 3.60 1.97 -0.90
C GLY A 180 3.23 3.27 -0.22
N LEU A 181 4.20 4.15 -0.08
CA LEU A 181 4.05 5.49 0.47
C LEU A 181 4.81 6.45 -0.45
N ASP A 182 4.13 7.45 -0.98
CA ASP A 182 4.73 8.50 -1.81
C ASP A 182 4.22 9.84 -1.26
N LEU A 183 5.12 10.61 -0.65
CA LEU A 183 4.79 11.78 0.16
C LEU A 183 5.40 13.03 -0.43
N ALA A 184 4.55 14.01 -0.74
CA ALA A 184 4.99 15.30 -1.21
C ALA A 184 4.13 16.43 -0.68
N PHE A 185 4.76 17.55 -0.37
CA PHE A 185 4.08 18.83 -0.17
C PHE A 185 4.83 19.94 -0.91
N ALA A 186 4.13 20.69 -1.77
CA ALA A 186 4.74 21.68 -2.65
C ALA A 186 5.59 22.76 -1.94
N GLY A 187 5.33 23.00 -0.64
CA GLY A 187 6.06 23.95 0.19
C GLY A 187 7.34 23.41 0.84
N PHE A 188 7.65 22.12 0.71
CA PHE A 188 8.85 21.52 1.30
C PHE A 188 10.06 21.57 0.36
N SER A 189 11.24 21.28 0.91
CA SER A 189 12.44 21.01 0.12
C SER A 189 12.42 19.58 -0.40
N GLU A 190 13.18 19.29 -1.45
CA GLU A 190 13.44 17.91 -1.86
C GLU A 190 14.01 17.07 -0.69
N PRO A 191 13.72 15.76 -0.65
CA PRO A 191 12.88 15.01 -1.61
C PRO A 191 11.36 15.14 -1.38
N ARG A 192 10.93 15.70 -0.24
CA ARG A 192 9.51 15.75 0.20
C ARG A 192 8.65 16.78 -0.53
N LYS A 193 9.12 17.29 -1.66
CA LYS A 193 8.42 18.28 -2.49
C LYS A 193 7.76 17.66 -3.70
N THR A 194 8.26 16.52 -4.16
CA THR A 194 7.84 15.88 -5.41
C THR A 194 7.51 14.41 -5.18
N THR A 195 6.63 13.88 -6.02
CA THR A 195 6.33 12.44 -6.09
C THR A 195 7.04 11.81 -7.28
N VAL A 196 7.17 10.49 -7.29
CA VAL A 196 7.77 9.77 -8.42
C VAL A 196 6.68 9.30 -9.39
N PRO A 197 6.78 9.58 -10.70
CA PRO A 197 5.80 9.10 -11.68
C PRO A 197 5.65 7.58 -11.66
N GLN A 198 4.41 7.11 -11.69
CA GLN A 198 4.08 5.69 -11.76
C GLN A 198 3.66 5.31 -13.18
N THR A 199 4.32 4.30 -13.74
CA THR A 199 4.05 3.83 -15.09
C THR A 199 3.26 2.53 -15.06
N PHE A 200 2.13 2.53 -15.77
CA PHE A 200 1.32 1.35 -16.04
C PHE A 200 1.45 0.98 -17.52
N THR A 201 1.84 -0.27 -17.79
CA THR A 201 2.08 -0.72 -19.17
C THR A 201 1.02 -1.71 -19.59
N PHE A 202 0.52 -1.60 -20.81
CA PHE A 202 -0.46 -2.54 -21.35
C PHE A 202 -0.11 -2.86 -22.81
N PRO A 203 -0.40 -4.09 -23.30
CA PRO A 203 -0.17 -4.44 -24.70
C PRO A 203 -0.91 -3.47 -25.63
N SER A 204 -0.45 -3.21 -26.84
CA SER A 204 -1.23 -2.45 -27.83
C SER A 204 -2.51 -3.20 -28.24
N SER A 205 -3.51 -2.50 -28.76
CA SER A 205 -4.75 -3.08 -29.28
C SER A 205 -5.21 -2.30 -30.50
N SER A 206 -5.87 -2.98 -31.43
CA SER A 206 -6.55 -2.37 -32.59
C SER A 206 -7.98 -1.91 -32.28
N SER A 207 -8.41 -2.01 -31.02
CA SER A 207 -9.69 -1.54 -30.53
C SER A 207 -9.49 -0.58 -29.36
N ASP A 208 -10.44 0.35 -29.22
CA ASP A 208 -10.50 1.26 -28.08
C ASP A 208 -10.57 0.47 -26.77
N ARG A 209 -9.91 1.02 -25.75
CA ARG A 209 -9.91 0.47 -24.39
C ARG A 209 -10.08 1.59 -23.38
N THR A 210 -10.79 1.28 -22.31
CA THR A 210 -10.95 2.18 -21.16
C THR A 210 -10.10 1.66 -20.02
N ALA A 211 -9.36 2.56 -19.38
CA ALA A 211 -8.67 2.28 -18.12
C ALA A 211 -9.36 3.06 -16.99
N THR A 212 -9.46 2.42 -15.83
CA THR A 212 -9.86 3.08 -14.58
C THR A 212 -8.65 3.16 -13.68
N LEU A 213 -8.39 4.33 -13.10
CA LEU A 213 -7.29 4.55 -12.15
C LEU A 213 -7.86 4.99 -10.79
N PRO A 214 -8.11 4.04 -9.87
CA PRO A 214 -8.37 4.38 -8.48
C PRO A 214 -7.09 4.88 -7.81
N ILE A 215 -7.19 5.94 -7.00
CA ILE A 215 -6.08 6.49 -6.22
C ILE A 215 -6.55 6.64 -4.78
N PHE A 216 -5.79 6.10 -3.83
CA PHE A 216 -5.96 6.41 -2.42
C PHE A 216 -4.99 7.53 -2.04
N ALA A 217 -5.53 8.69 -1.71
CA ALA A 217 -4.78 9.83 -1.19
C ALA A 217 -5.22 10.08 0.27
N SER A 218 -4.26 10.10 1.19
CA SER A 218 -4.48 10.37 2.61
C SER A 218 -3.94 11.76 2.98
N SER A 219 -4.23 12.24 4.20
CA SER A 219 -3.79 13.56 4.69
C SER A 219 -4.25 14.75 3.83
N VAL A 220 -5.35 14.59 3.09
CA VAL A 220 -5.98 15.63 2.26
C VAL A 220 -6.86 16.58 3.09
N GLY A 221 -6.91 17.86 2.71
CA GLY A 221 -7.72 18.87 3.41
C GLY A 221 -7.98 20.11 2.57
N ALA A 222 -8.91 20.97 3.01
CA ALA A 222 -9.39 22.12 2.22
C ALA A 222 -8.29 23.10 1.78
N ASN A 223 -7.20 23.20 2.54
CA ASN A 223 -6.04 24.05 2.25
C ASN A 223 -4.79 23.26 1.80
N ARG A 224 -4.99 22.04 1.31
CA ARG A 224 -3.95 21.14 0.80
C ARG A 224 -4.32 20.73 -0.63
N PRO A 225 -4.09 21.61 -1.63
CA PRO A 225 -4.46 21.32 -3.01
C PRO A 225 -3.69 20.09 -3.52
N ASN A 226 -4.40 19.21 -4.22
CA ASN A 226 -3.84 18.00 -4.81
C ASN A 226 -3.91 18.11 -6.33
N THR A 227 -2.86 17.67 -7.00
CA THR A 227 -2.82 17.63 -8.47
C THR A 227 -2.50 16.21 -8.90
N ILE A 228 -3.29 15.69 -9.82
CA ILE A 228 -3.02 14.42 -10.51
C ILE A 228 -2.68 14.76 -11.95
N VAL A 229 -1.51 14.34 -12.41
CA VAL A 229 -1.07 14.51 -13.80
C VAL A 229 -1.03 13.14 -14.45
N LEU A 230 -1.73 13.00 -15.58
CA LEU A 230 -1.75 11.79 -16.40
C LEU A 230 -1.16 12.13 -17.76
N SER A 231 -0.18 11.35 -18.20
CA SER A 231 0.37 11.40 -19.54
C SER A 231 0.30 10.02 -20.17
N THR A 232 0.14 9.97 -21.49
CA THR A 232 0.11 8.74 -22.27
C THR A 232 1.11 8.83 -23.41
N ASP A 233 2.03 7.86 -23.51
CA ASP A 233 3.03 7.80 -24.58
C ASP A 233 2.51 7.04 -25.81
N ALA A 234 1.26 7.29 -26.20
CA ALA A 234 0.79 6.84 -27.49
C ALA A 234 1.58 7.62 -28.54
N GLY A 235 2.57 6.97 -29.18
CA GLY A 235 3.36 7.58 -30.24
C GLY A 235 2.45 8.27 -31.25
N ASP A 236 2.89 9.43 -31.75
CA ASP A 236 2.15 10.29 -32.69
C ASP A 236 1.31 9.44 -33.65
N ILE A 237 0.00 9.60 -33.61
CA ILE A 237 -0.89 9.10 -34.66
C ILE A 237 -0.54 9.94 -35.89
N PRO A 238 0.06 9.37 -36.96
CA PRO A 238 0.17 10.12 -38.20
C PRO A 238 -1.26 10.38 -38.67
N ASP A 239 -1.61 11.66 -38.85
CA ASP A 239 -2.90 12.06 -39.42
C ASP A 239 -3.20 11.19 -40.66
N VAL A 240 -4.35 10.50 -40.63
CA VAL A 240 -4.90 9.76 -41.78
C VAL A 240 -5.84 10.66 -42.55
#